data_AF-A0A969RB38-F1
#
_entry.id   AF-A0A969RB38-F1
#
_cell.length_a   1.000
_cell.length_b   1.000
_cell.length_c   1.000
_cell.angle_alpha   90.00
_cell.angle_beta   90.00
_cell.angle_gamma   90.00
#
_symmetry.space_group_name_H-M   'P 1'
#
loop_
_entity.id
_entity.type
_entity.pdbx_description
1 polymer ?
#
loop_
_entity_poly.entity_id
_entity_poly.type
_entity_poly.pdbx_seq_one_letter_code
_entity_poly.pdbx_strand_id
1 'polypeptide(L)'
;MTPLVPFYLSSYTSQNYSLKEEDALCLAASYFDDRFIDIHGQKRFLNLTANDAITRIRELFNSKEQLQKIRTGLIAQLRQRLSYEFPEAARQSMKINSARGYTPIIYWLAFKHKDARYDNKYKLSIAPELGIKISTYTRKHAALIVGLETRISETLSQIATAIAMPEFDTYNAVFDRFGFGLNVRTLLLFNLFPFEKFLVAEKPWVEYERSKGKLQKRDRSLRKFQAFCGLSFSYKQSGDKVTRSFHGNGIMRSHLYIWAVCVLSRTKNIKHNELTQQLSDRYRSLRKSVKGKDALTRILFKLTRMLFYELVKEINQVK
;
A
#
# COMPACT_ATOMS: atom_id res chain seq x y z
N MET A 1 -37.76 -38.86 2.75
CA MET A 1 -36.99 -38.65 1.51
C MET A 1 -37.73 -37.62 0.68
N THR A 2 -37.20 -36.40 0.68
CA THR A 2 -37.66 -35.25 -0.11
C THR A 2 -36.38 -34.59 -0.64
N PRO A 3 -36.27 -34.30 -1.95
CA PRO A 3 -35.03 -33.78 -2.50
C PRO A 3 -34.86 -32.31 -2.14
N LEU A 4 -33.71 -31.96 -1.57
CA LEU A 4 -33.28 -30.60 -1.34
C LEU A 4 -33.07 -29.91 -2.70
N VAL A 5 -33.85 -28.86 -2.94
CA VAL A 5 -33.71 -27.94 -4.08
C VAL A 5 -32.41 -27.14 -3.90
N PRO A 6 -31.56 -27.01 -4.94
CA PRO A 6 -30.37 -26.18 -4.86
C PRO A 6 -30.75 -24.70 -4.91
N PHE A 7 -30.44 -23.96 -3.85
CA PHE A 7 -30.55 -22.49 -3.79
C PHE A 7 -29.55 -21.87 -4.79
N TYR A 8 -30.04 -21.48 -5.95
CA TYR A 8 -29.36 -20.54 -6.84
C TYR A 8 -29.60 -19.12 -6.33
N LEU A 9 -28.59 -18.49 -5.73
CA LEU A 9 -28.60 -17.04 -5.50
C LEU A 9 -28.34 -16.34 -6.84
N SER A 10 -29.43 -16.06 -7.53
CA SER A 10 -29.53 -15.15 -8.66
C SER A 10 -29.27 -13.70 -8.20
N SER A 11 -28.53 -13.00 -9.04
CA SER A 11 -28.15 -11.59 -8.96
C SER A 11 -29.28 -10.62 -8.63
N TYR A 12 -29.05 -9.74 -7.65
CA TYR A 12 -29.70 -8.43 -7.59
C TYR A 12 -28.65 -7.33 -7.31
N THR A 13 -28.50 -6.47 -8.30
CA THR A 13 -27.71 -5.23 -8.29
C THR A 13 -28.62 -4.06 -7.93
N SER A 14 -28.39 -3.39 -6.80
CA SER A 14 -28.69 -1.97 -6.55
C SER A 14 -28.33 -1.62 -5.09
N GLN A 15 -27.94 -0.37 -4.81
CA GLN A 15 -27.71 0.22 -3.46
C GLN A 15 -26.36 -0.03 -2.76
N ASN A 16 -25.27 0.43 -3.37
CA ASN A 16 -23.92 0.46 -2.77
C ASN A 16 -23.67 1.68 -1.83
N TYR A 17 -24.56 1.93 -0.89
CA TYR A 17 -24.30 2.79 0.28
C TYR A 17 -24.56 2.10 1.64
N SER A 18 -25.18 0.92 1.65
CA SER A 18 -25.52 0.15 2.87
C SER A 18 -24.67 -1.11 3.08
N LEU A 19 -24.06 -1.65 2.02
CA LEU A 19 -23.34 -2.93 2.04
C LEU A 19 -22.24 -3.04 3.10
N LYS A 20 -21.59 -1.96 3.57
CA LYS A 20 -20.59 -2.11 4.63
C LYS A 20 -21.19 -2.39 6.01
N GLU A 21 -22.37 -1.84 6.29
CA GLU A 21 -23.08 -2.05 7.56
C GLU A 21 -23.88 -3.34 7.50
N GLU A 22 -24.51 -3.64 6.36
CA GLU A 22 -25.20 -4.90 6.12
C GLU A 22 -24.23 -6.09 6.03
N ASP A 23 -23.10 -5.97 5.33
CA ASP A 23 -22.07 -7.03 5.31
C ASP A 23 -21.47 -7.22 6.70
N ALA A 24 -21.26 -6.13 7.46
CA ALA A 24 -20.78 -6.22 8.84
C ALA A 24 -21.82 -6.87 9.77
N LEU A 25 -23.11 -6.56 9.60
CA LEU A 25 -24.22 -7.18 10.32
C LEU A 25 -24.35 -8.66 9.95
N CYS A 26 -24.26 -9.01 8.67
CA CYS A 26 -24.25 -10.39 8.20
C CYS A 26 -23.05 -11.16 8.73
N LEU A 27 -21.86 -10.55 8.78
CA LEU A 27 -20.68 -11.13 9.42
C LEU A 27 -20.90 -11.34 10.93
N ALA A 28 -21.43 -10.35 11.62
CA ALA A 28 -21.74 -10.43 13.05
C ALA A 28 -22.80 -11.51 13.33
N ALA A 29 -23.85 -11.58 12.51
CA ALA A 29 -24.90 -12.60 12.61
C ALA A 29 -24.35 -14.00 12.32
N SER A 30 -23.45 -14.14 11.34
CA SER A 30 -22.80 -15.42 11.02
C SER A 30 -21.95 -15.98 12.16
N TYR A 31 -21.54 -15.15 13.13
CA TYR A 31 -20.85 -15.63 14.33
C TYR A 31 -21.76 -16.48 15.21
N PHE A 32 -23.04 -16.12 15.32
CA PHE A 32 -24.01 -16.79 16.19
C PHE A 32 -24.74 -17.95 15.51
N ASP A 33 -24.51 -18.16 14.23
CA ASP A 33 -25.19 -19.20 13.45
C ASP A 33 -24.28 -20.43 13.28
N ASP A 34 -24.74 -21.57 13.82
CA ASP A 34 -24.00 -22.83 13.82
C ASP A 34 -23.76 -23.39 12.42
N ARG A 35 -24.53 -22.95 11.41
CA ARG A 35 -24.32 -23.32 10.01
C ARG A 35 -23.04 -22.74 9.43
N PHE A 36 -22.45 -21.73 10.08
CA PHE A 36 -21.19 -21.10 9.69
C PHE A 36 -19.99 -21.59 10.50
N ILE A 37 -20.14 -22.74 11.15
CA ILE A 37 -19.05 -23.49 11.77
C ILE A 37 -18.53 -24.52 10.74
N ASP A 38 -17.23 -24.75 10.68
CA ASP A 38 -16.63 -25.82 9.87
C ASP A 38 -16.69 -27.18 10.59
N ILE A 39 -16.24 -28.23 9.91
CA ILE A 39 -16.22 -29.61 10.46
C ILE A 39 -15.30 -29.76 11.68
N HIS A 40 -14.49 -28.75 12.01
CA HIS A 40 -13.56 -28.70 13.13
C HIS A 40 -14.00 -27.74 14.24
N GLY A 41 -15.24 -27.22 14.18
CA GLY A 41 -15.75 -26.29 15.20
C GLY A 41 -15.32 -24.83 15.02
N GLN A 42 -14.68 -24.47 13.91
CA GLN A 42 -14.17 -23.12 13.67
C GLN A 42 -15.16 -22.25 12.89
N LYS A 43 -15.27 -20.97 13.25
CA LYS A 43 -16.17 -20.01 12.59
C LYS A 43 -15.61 -19.60 11.22
N ARG A 44 -16.30 -20.00 10.14
CA ARG A 44 -15.82 -19.92 8.73
C ARG A 44 -15.43 -18.52 8.25
N PHE A 45 -16.02 -17.46 8.80
CA PHE A 45 -15.82 -16.08 8.30
C PHE A 45 -15.01 -15.17 9.22
N LEU A 46 -14.56 -15.65 10.38
CA LEU A 46 -13.82 -14.83 11.36
C LEU A 46 -12.31 -15.09 11.37
N ASN A 47 -11.86 -16.16 10.72
CA ASN A 47 -10.43 -16.38 10.48
C ASN A 47 -9.95 -15.45 9.35
N LEU A 48 -9.79 -14.16 9.68
CA LEU A 48 -9.39 -13.08 8.77
C LEU A 48 -7.99 -13.27 8.18
N THR A 49 -7.13 -14.08 8.82
CA THR A 49 -5.86 -14.55 8.26
C THR A 49 -5.42 -15.80 9.00
N ALA A 50 -5.32 -16.94 8.32
CA ALA A 50 -4.88 -18.22 8.90
C ALA A 50 -3.38 -18.27 9.28
N ASN A 51 -2.66 -17.15 9.15
CA ASN A 51 -1.22 -17.07 9.38
C ASN A 51 -0.92 -15.84 10.27
N ASP A 52 -0.40 -16.10 11.47
CA ASP A 52 -0.07 -15.09 12.48
C ASP A 52 1.03 -14.13 12.02
N ALA A 53 2.01 -14.62 11.25
CA ALA A 53 3.07 -13.80 10.69
C ALA A 53 2.52 -12.72 9.75
N ILE A 54 1.58 -13.07 8.86
CA ILE A 54 0.93 -12.12 7.96
C ILE A 54 0.07 -11.11 8.74
N THR A 55 -0.66 -11.57 9.76
CA THR A 55 -1.43 -10.69 10.65
C THR A 55 -0.51 -9.67 11.32
N ARG A 56 0.62 -10.13 11.88
CA ARG A 56 1.62 -9.27 12.51
C ARG A 56 2.21 -8.25 11.53
N ILE A 57 2.56 -8.67 10.31
CA ILE A 57 3.07 -7.78 9.26
C ILE A 57 2.04 -6.70 8.91
N ARG A 58 0.76 -7.08 8.80
CA ARG A 58 -0.34 -6.15 8.52
C ARG A 58 -0.52 -5.11 9.64
N GLU A 59 -0.49 -5.54 10.89
CA GLU A 59 -0.59 -4.66 12.06
C GLU A 59 0.56 -3.65 12.12
N LEU A 60 1.79 -4.12 11.92
CA LEU A 60 2.98 -3.26 11.88
C LEU A 60 2.87 -2.23 10.75
N PHE A 61 2.46 -2.67 9.55
CA PHE A 61 2.29 -1.76 8.42
C PHE A 61 1.23 -0.68 8.70
N ASN A 62 0.07 -1.08 9.21
CA ASN A 62 -1.02 -0.15 9.52
C ASN A 62 -0.64 0.83 10.64
N SER A 63 0.06 0.34 11.67
CA SER A 63 0.58 1.16 12.77
C SER A 63 1.57 2.20 12.23
N LYS A 64 2.47 1.80 11.33
CA LYS A 64 3.42 2.70 10.69
C LYS A 64 2.72 3.77 9.85
N GLU A 65 1.70 3.41 9.07
CA GLU A 65 0.92 4.38 8.28
C GLU A 65 0.20 5.40 9.17
N GLN A 66 -0.40 4.94 10.27
CA GLN A 66 -1.06 5.83 11.22
C GLN A 66 -0.07 6.81 11.86
N LEU A 67 1.11 6.32 12.29
CA LEU A 67 2.17 7.18 12.84
C LEU A 67 2.66 8.20 11.81
N GLN A 68 2.83 7.81 10.54
CA GLN A 68 3.21 8.73 9.46
C GLN A 68 2.17 9.83 9.21
N LYS A 69 0.88 9.48 9.28
CA LYS A 69 -0.22 10.44 9.14
C LYS A 69 -0.19 11.48 10.26
N ILE A 70 -0.05 11.04 11.52
CA ILE A 70 0.06 11.93 12.68
C ILE A 70 1.30 12.83 12.55
N ARG A 71 2.45 12.23 12.23
CA ARG A 71 3.72 12.96 11.99
C ARG A 71 3.55 14.06 10.93
N THR A 72 2.86 13.77 9.84
CA THR A 72 2.65 14.74 8.75
C THR A 72 1.88 15.97 9.24
N GLY A 73 0.83 15.77 10.03
CA GLY A 73 0.06 16.87 10.65
C GLY A 73 0.91 17.69 11.61
N LEU A 74 1.67 17.04 12.50
CA LEU A 74 2.52 17.74 13.46
C LEU A 74 3.66 18.52 12.77
N ILE A 75 4.23 18.00 11.69
CA ILE A 75 5.24 18.71 10.89
C ILE A 75 4.65 19.95 10.23
N ALA A 76 3.42 19.89 9.71
CA ALA A 76 2.77 21.06 9.14
C ALA A 76 2.58 22.17 10.19
N GLN A 77 2.12 21.81 11.40
CA GLN A 77 2.00 22.73 12.53
C GLN A 77 3.36 23.30 12.97
N LEU A 78 4.40 22.45 13.03
CA LEU A 78 5.76 22.88 13.35
C LEU A 78 6.26 23.90 12.33
N ARG A 79 6.06 23.63 11.03
CA ARG A 79 6.46 24.54 9.95
C ARG A 79 5.77 25.89 10.06
N GLN A 80 4.49 25.91 10.36
CA GLN A 80 3.74 27.16 10.54
C GLN A 80 4.36 28.03 11.64
N ARG A 81 4.76 27.42 12.76
CA ARG A 81 5.45 28.15 13.85
C ARG A 81 6.86 28.57 13.47
N LEU A 82 7.63 27.68 12.84
CA LEU A 82 8.97 28.01 12.39
C LEU A 82 8.96 29.12 11.33
N SER A 83 7.88 29.33 10.57
CA SER A 83 7.79 30.49 9.67
C SER A 83 7.95 31.83 10.40
N TYR A 84 7.63 31.88 11.69
CA TYR A 84 7.86 33.05 12.55
C TYR A 84 9.16 32.93 13.36
N GLU A 85 9.39 31.78 14.01
CA GLU A 85 10.51 31.62 14.96
C GLU A 85 11.87 31.27 14.31
N PHE A 86 11.85 30.70 13.10
CA PHE A 86 13.04 30.29 12.34
C PHE A 86 12.70 30.06 10.84
N PRO A 87 12.43 31.13 10.07
CA PRO A 87 11.83 31.03 8.73
C PRO A 87 12.66 30.23 7.72
N GLU A 88 13.99 30.27 7.82
CA GLU A 88 14.92 29.54 6.97
C GLU A 88 14.89 28.02 7.21
N ALA A 89 14.44 27.58 8.39
CA ALA A 89 14.21 26.17 8.71
C ALA A 89 12.83 25.69 8.27
N ALA A 90 11.81 26.56 8.26
CA ALA A 90 10.44 26.20 7.92
C ALA A 90 10.32 25.58 6.51
N ARG A 91 11.12 26.09 5.55
CA ARG A 91 11.14 25.61 4.15
C ARG A 91 12.05 24.40 3.93
N GLN A 92 12.83 23.99 4.92
CA GLN A 92 13.77 22.88 4.77
C GLN A 92 13.04 21.53 4.63
N SER A 93 13.68 20.60 3.91
CA SER A 93 13.24 19.20 3.86
C SER A 93 13.36 18.54 5.24
N MET A 94 12.24 18.04 5.77
CA MET A 94 12.14 17.37 7.06
C MET A 94 11.89 15.88 6.85
N LYS A 95 12.91 15.19 6.34
CA LYS A 95 12.89 13.74 6.11
C LYS A 95 13.60 13.02 7.25
N ILE A 96 13.02 11.90 7.67
CA ILE A 96 13.65 10.96 8.59
C ILE A 96 14.94 10.48 7.95
N ASN A 97 16.05 10.59 8.70
CA ASN A 97 17.31 10.02 8.28
C ASN A 97 17.31 8.52 8.58
N SER A 98 17.65 7.67 7.59
CA SER A 98 17.62 6.21 7.74
C SER A 98 18.63 5.68 8.75
N ALA A 99 19.79 6.32 8.91
CA ALA A 99 20.82 5.89 9.85
C ALA A 99 20.49 6.31 11.29
N ARG A 100 19.88 7.48 11.48
CA ARG A 100 19.54 8.00 12.82
C ARG A 100 18.16 7.61 13.32
N GLY A 101 17.22 7.29 12.42
CA GLY A 101 15.83 7.00 12.74
C GLY A 101 14.97 8.24 13.04
N TYR A 102 15.52 9.45 12.92
CA TYR A 102 14.82 10.72 13.12
C TYR A 102 15.31 11.82 12.17
N THR A 103 14.59 12.93 12.11
CA THR A 103 14.94 14.12 11.33
C THR A 103 15.93 14.99 12.12
N PRO A 104 17.18 15.20 11.63
CA PRO A 104 18.22 15.86 12.43
C PRO A 104 17.88 17.27 12.91
N ILE A 105 17.27 18.11 12.05
CA ILE A 105 16.88 19.47 12.43
C ILE A 105 15.75 19.48 13.49
N ILE A 106 14.84 18.52 13.46
CA ILE A 106 13.76 18.41 14.45
C ILE A 106 14.33 17.95 15.78
N TYR A 107 15.28 17.02 15.76
CA TYR A 107 16.02 16.61 16.95
C TYR A 107 16.79 17.78 17.58
N TRP A 108 17.47 18.59 16.77
CA TRP A 108 18.13 19.81 17.22
C TRP A 108 17.14 20.80 17.87
N LEU A 109 15.98 21.04 17.23
CA LEU A 109 14.93 21.89 17.77
C LEU A 109 14.41 21.40 19.12
N ALA A 110 14.19 20.08 19.25
CA ALA A 110 13.66 19.46 20.45
C ALA A 110 14.61 19.58 21.65
N PHE A 111 15.88 19.22 21.46
CA PHE A 111 16.80 18.98 22.58
C PHE A 111 17.93 20.00 22.71
N LYS A 112 18.03 21.00 21.83
CA LYS A 112 19.18 21.93 21.77
C LYS A 112 20.52 21.18 21.69
N HIS A 113 20.54 20.05 20.99
CA HIS A 113 21.78 19.31 20.79
C HIS A 113 22.77 20.21 20.03
N LYS A 114 24.01 20.33 20.51
CA LYS A 114 25.06 21.08 19.82
C LYS A 114 25.30 20.48 18.43
N ASP A 115 24.95 21.24 17.40
CA ASP A 115 25.20 20.90 16.01
C ASP A 115 25.59 22.20 15.31
N ALA A 116 26.89 22.36 15.05
CA ALA A 116 27.47 23.58 14.51
C ALA A 116 26.75 24.06 13.24
N ARG A 117 26.24 23.13 12.43
CA ARG A 117 25.48 23.47 11.23
C ARG A 117 24.19 24.19 11.56
N TYR A 118 23.39 23.66 12.48
CA TYR A 118 22.09 24.24 12.82
C TYR A 118 22.23 25.45 13.74
N ASP A 119 23.22 25.44 14.64
CA ASP A 119 23.54 26.58 15.49
C ASP A 119 23.96 27.79 14.65
N ASN A 120 24.86 27.60 13.68
CA ASN A 120 25.26 28.68 12.77
C ASN A 120 24.09 29.13 11.89
N LYS A 121 23.27 28.20 11.40
CA LYS A 121 22.09 28.54 10.59
C LYS A 121 21.07 29.37 11.39
N TYR A 122 20.89 29.07 12.66
CA TYR A 122 19.98 29.83 13.53
C TYR A 122 20.58 31.19 13.89
N LYS A 123 21.89 31.28 14.19
CA LYS A 123 22.57 32.55 14.44
C LYS A 123 22.47 33.53 13.26
N LEU A 124 22.51 33.02 12.04
CA LEU A 124 22.39 33.80 10.80
C LEU A 124 20.93 34.03 10.37
N SER A 125 19.94 33.61 11.17
CA SER A 125 18.52 33.83 10.88
C SER A 125 18.13 35.27 11.24
N ILE A 126 17.11 35.80 10.55
CA ILE A 126 16.52 37.10 10.90
C ILE A 126 15.79 37.08 12.26
N ALA A 127 15.37 35.90 12.74
CA ALA A 127 14.56 35.81 13.96
C ALA A 127 15.32 36.28 15.22
N PRO A 128 16.57 35.84 15.48
CA PRO A 128 17.38 36.38 16.57
C PRO A 128 17.65 37.89 16.49
N GLU A 129 17.85 38.45 15.29
CA GLU A 129 18.04 39.90 15.10
C GLU A 129 16.80 40.69 15.54
N LEU A 130 15.60 40.14 15.29
CA LEU A 130 14.32 40.69 15.73
C LEU A 130 13.98 40.35 17.19
N GLY A 131 14.88 39.72 17.93
CA GLY A 131 14.65 39.29 19.32
C GLY A 131 13.70 38.09 19.47
N ILE A 132 13.29 37.45 18.37
CA ILE A 132 12.38 36.31 18.35
C ILE A 132 13.15 35.03 18.66
N LYS A 133 12.79 34.38 19.77
CA LYS A 133 13.42 33.12 20.22
C LYS A 133 12.51 31.93 19.94
N ILE A 134 13.12 30.77 19.68
CA ILE A 134 12.38 29.51 19.58
C ILE A 134 11.71 29.21 20.93
N SER A 135 10.37 29.12 20.91
CA SER A 135 9.56 29.00 22.12
C SER A 135 9.67 27.61 22.75
N THR A 136 9.36 27.51 24.04
CA THR A 136 9.29 26.22 24.76
C THR A 136 8.24 25.29 24.15
N TYR A 137 7.14 25.86 23.66
CA TYR A 137 6.10 25.13 22.92
C TYR A 137 6.68 24.46 21.67
N THR A 138 7.39 25.20 20.82
CA THR A 138 7.99 24.66 19.59
C THR A 138 8.95 23.52 19.88
N ARG A 139 9.70 23.61 20.99
CA ARG A 139 10.62 22.54 21.42
C ARG A 139 9.89 21.28 21.89
N LYS A 140 8.87 21.43 22.73
CA LYS A 140 8.02 20.31 23.16
C LYS A 140 7.33 19.64 21.97
N HIS A 141 6.84 20.44 21.03
CA HIS A 141 6.21 19.95 19.80
C HIS A 141 7.21 19.19 18.91
N ALA A 142 8.44 19.69 18.77
CA ALA A 142 9.51 18.98 18.07
C ALA A 142 9.86 17.66 18.76
N ALA A 143 9.90 17.61 20.09
CA ALA A 143 10.16 16.38 20.85
C ALA A 143 9.09 15.31 20.61
N LEU A 144 7.81 15.68 20.53
CA LEU A 144 6.73 14.77 20.16
C LEU A 144 6.95 14.18 18.76
N ILE A 145 7.35 15.00 17.80
CA ILE A 145 7.64 14.54 16.43
C ILE A 145 8.80 13.54 16.45
N VAL A 146 9.89 13.82 17.17
CA VAL A 146 11.01 12.87 17.30
C VAL A 146 10.53 11.54 17.87
N GLY A 147 9.71 11.54 18.92
CA GLY A 147 9.15 10.32 19.49
C GLY A 147 8.36 9.48 18.48
N LEU A 148 7.57 10.13 17.60
CA LEU A 148 6.89 9.43 16.52
C LEU A 148 7.85 8.89 15.45
N GLU A 149 8.89 9.65 15.11
CA GLU A 149 9.89 9.23 14.12
C GLU A 149 10.68 8.01 14.56
N THR A 150 11.08 7.96 15.84
CA THR A 150 11.73 6.79 16.43
C THR A 150 10.84 5.56 16.32
N ARG A 151 9.57 5.66 16.74
CA ARG A 151 8.59 4.57 16.64
C ARG A 151 8.38 4.11 15.20
N ILE A 152 8.32 5.03 14.24
CA ILE A 152 8.22 4.70 12.81
C ILE A 152 9.43 3.89 12.35
N SER A 153 10.63 4.31 12.74
CA SER A 153 11.90 3.66 12.35
C SER A 153 12.03 2.27 12.97
N GLU A 154 11.68 2.13 14.25
CA GLU A 154 11.57 0.82 14.92
C GLU A 154 10.56 -0.09 14.24
N THR A 155 9.36 0.42 13.94
CA THR A 155 8.32 -0.36 13.23
C THR A 155 8.81 -0.80 11.85
N LEU A 156 9.55 0.04 11.12
CA LEU A 156 10.14 -0.33 9.83
C LEU A 156 11.19 -1.44 9.97
N SER A 157 12.00 -1.41 11.03
CA SER A 157 12.96 -2.48 11.33
C SER A 157 12.27 -3.81 11.64
N GLN A 158 11.19 -3.76 12.43
CA GLN A 158 10.36 -4.93 12.73
C GLN A 158 9.70 -5.50 11.47
N ILE A 159 9.20 -4.65 10.57
CA ILE A 159 8.65 -5.08 9.27
C ILE A 159 9.73 -5.75 8.43
N ALA A 160 10.94 -5.19 8.35
CA ALA A 160 12.04 -5.76 7.58
C ALA A 160 12.41 -7.15 8.10
N THR A 161 12.46 -7.32 9.42
CA THR A 161 12.74 -8.61 10.08
C THR A 161 11.62 -9.62 9.80
N ALA A 162 10.35 -9.22 9.94
CA ALA A 162 9.21 -10.11 9.73
C ALA A 162 9.08 -10.58 8.26
N ILE A 163 9.45 -9.74 7.29
CA ILE A 163 9.38 -10.13 5.87
C ILE A 163 10.55 -11.03 5.46
N ALA A 164 11.64 -11.06 6.22
CA ALA A 164 12.80 -11.90 5.98
C ALA A 164 12.64 -13.34 6.49
N MET A 165 11.43 -13.75 6.89
CA MET A 165 11.18 -15.14 7.28
C MET A 165 11.21 -16.07 6.05
N PRO A 166 11.74 -17.30 6.18
CA PRO A 166 11.95 -18.21 5.03
C PRO A 166 10.68 -18.54 4.24
N GLU A 167 9.52 -18.55 4.90
CA GLU A 167 8.21 -18.77 4.26
C GLU A 167 7.86 -17.73 3.18
N PHE A 168 8.57 -16.59 3.16
CA PHE A 168 8.35 -15.52 2.20
C PHE A 168 9.43 -15.42 1.13
N ASP A 169 10.44 -16.30 1.13
CA ASP A 169 11.59 -16.21 0.21
C ASP A 169 11.17 -16.26 -1.26
N THR A 170 10.24 -17.15 -1.62
CA THR A 170 9.67 -17.24 -2.97
C THR A 170 9.05 -15.92 -3.43
N TYR A 171 8.33 -15.23 -2.53
CA TYR A 171 7.73 -13.93 -2.83
C TYR A 171 8.80 -12.83 -2.93
N ASN A 172 9.74 -12.82 -1.99
CA ASN A 172 10.82 -11.84 -1.92
C ASN A 172 11.70 -11.90 -3.18
N ALA A 173 12.04 -13.11 -3.65
CA ALA A 173 12.80 -13.32 -4.88
C ALA A 173 12.11 -12.67 -6.10
N VAL A 174 10.79 -12.85 -6.24
CA VAL A 174 10.02 -12.18 -7.30
C VAL A 174 10.02 -10.67 -7.09
N PHE A 175 9.80 -10.19 -5.86
CA PHE A 175 9.77 -8.75 -5.57
C PHE A 175 11.12 -8.05 -5.81
N ASP A 176 12.24 -8.76 -5.63
CA ASP A 176 13.59 -8.30 -5.96
C ASP A 176 13.76 -8.05 -7.46
N ARG A 177 13.22 -8.94 -8.33
CA ARG A 177 13.25 -8.76 -9.80
C ARG A 177 12.57 -7.46 -10.22
N PHE A 178 11.48 -7.06 -9.54
CA PHE A 178 10.80 -5.79 -9.78
C PHE A 178 11.46 -4.60 -9.06
N GLY A 179 12.39 -4.82 -8.12
CA GLY A 179 12.99 -3.74 -7.34
C GLY A 179 11.98 -3.02 -6.45
N PHE A 180 10.99 -3.74 -5.90
CA PHE A 180 10.07 -3.16 -4.93
C PHE A 180 10.81 -2.80 -3.64
N GLY A 181 10.51 -1.64 -3.06
CA GLY A 181 11.01 -1.24 -1.74
C GLY A 181 10.16 -1.81 -0.61
N LEU A 182 10.65 -1.70 0.63
CA LEU A 182 10.04 -2.32 1.81
C LEU A 182 8.52 -2.13 1.90
N ASN A 183 8.01 -0.89 1.86
CA ASN A 183 6.56 -0.63 1.96
C ASN A 183 5.71 -1.37 0.91
N VAL A 184 6.19 -1.44 -0.34
CA VAL A 184 5.44 -2.10 -1.42
C VAL A 184 5.51 -3.62 -1.24
N ARG A 185 6.67 -4.15 -0.86
CA ARG A 185 6.82 -5.58 -0.53
C ARG A 185 5.89 -5.99 0.60
N THR A 186 5.90 -5.24 1.70
CA THR A 186 5.03 -5.48 2.85
C THR A 186 3.58 -5.56 2.43
N LEU A 187 3.10 -4.55 1.71
CA LEU A 187 1.73 -4.50 1.21
C LEU A 187 1.39 -5.70 0.33
N LEU A 188 2.22 -5.97 -0.68
CA LEU A 188 2.03 -7.10 -1.58
C LEU A 188 1.96 -8.40 -0.79
N LEU A 189 2.89 -8.63 0.12
CA LEU A 189 2.96 -9.87 0.88
C LEU A 189 1.68 -10.14 1.69
N PHE A 190 1.26 -9.22 2.56
CA PHE A 190 0.10 -9.47 3.42
C PHE A 190 -1.25 -9.48 2.71
N ASN A 191 -1.32 -8.95 1.47
CA ASN A 191 -2.53 -9.02 0.65
C ASN A 191 -2.53 -10.22 -0.28
N LEU A 192 -1.37 -10.71 -0.72
CA LEU A 192 -1.25 -11.75 -1.72
C LEU A 192 -1.00 -13.13 -1.13
N PHE A 193 -0.43 -13.23 0.06
CA PHE A 193 -0.23 -14.49 0.76
C PHE A 193 -1.57 -15.08 1.27
N PRO A 194 -1.75 -16.41 1.25
CA PRO A 194 -1.08 -17.35 0.34
C PRO A 194 -1.54 -17.09 -1.11
N PHE A 195 -0.66 -17.29 -2.10
CA PHE A 195 -0.95 -16.91 -3.50
C PHE A 195 -1.87 -17.91 -4.19
N GLU A 196 -1.89 -19.14 -3.70
CA GLU A 196 -2.71 -20.27 -4.12
C GLU A 196 -4.20 -19.91 -4.14
N LYS A 197 -4.64 -18.94 -3.33
CA LYS A 197 -6.04 -18.43 -3.32
C LYS A 197 -6.49 -17.80 -4.64
N PHE A 198 -5.54 -17.48 -5.53
CA PHE A 198 -5.82 -17.00 -6.89
C PHE A 198 -5.84 -18.12 -7.92
N LEU A 199 -5.43 -19.34 -7.58
CA LEU A 199 -5.28 -20.47 -8.49
C LEU A 199 -6.42 -21.48 -8.28
N VAL A 200 -6.65 -22.33 -9.28
CA VAL A 200 -7.57 -23.46 -9.22
C VAL A 200 -6.78 -24.69 -9.66
N ALA A 201 -6.71 -25.71 -8.80
CA ALA A 201 -5.83 -26.87 -8.99
C ALA A 201 -4.39 -26.42 -9.35
N GLU A 202 -3.86 -25.46 -8.58
CA GLU A 202 -2.51 -24.89 -8.72
C GLU A 202 -2.21 -24.20 -10.07
N LYS A 203 -3.22 -24.03 -10.92
CA LYS A 203 -3.07 -23.40 -12.23
C LYS A 203 -3.92 -22.13 -12.33
N PRO A 204 -3.50 -21.14 -13.14
CA PRO A 204 -4.34 -20.00 -13.45
C PRO A 204 -5.64 -20.44 -14.11
N TRP A 205 -6.78 -19.99 -13.57
CA TRP A 205 -8.09 -20.27 -14.10
C TRP A 205 -8.44 -19.31 -15.23
N VAL A 206 -8.70 -19.89 -16.41
CA VAL A 206 -9.04 -19.20 -17.65
C VAL A 206 -10.31 -19.81 -18.21
N GLU A 207 -11.30 -18.96 -18.47
CA GLU A 207 -12.54 -19.35 -19.14
C GLU A 207 -12.62 -18.75 -20.54
N TYR A 208 -13.42 -19.36 -21.39
CA TYR A 208 -13.74 -18.85 -22.71
C TYR A 208 -15.25 -18.64 -22.80
N GLU A 209 -15.68 -17.38 -22.85
CA GLU A 209 -17.09 -17.02 -22.95
C GLU A 209 -17.38 -16.40 -24.32
N ARG A 210 -18.52 -16.72 -24.93
CA ARG A 210 -18.98 -16.02 -26.12
C ARG A 210 -19.56 -14.67 -25.72
N SER A 211 -19.00 -13.58 -26.27
CA SER A 211 -19.53 -12.24 -26.09
C SER A 211 -19.52 -11.51 -27.43
N LYS A 212 -20.68 -10.95 -27.83
CA LYS A 212 -20.88 -10.32 -29.13
C LYS A 212 -20.41 -11.20 -30.31
N GLY A 213 -20.76 -12.49 -30.27
CA GLY A 213 -20.44 -13.46 -31.33
C GLY A 213 -18.98 -13.94 -31.40
N LYS A 214 -18.07 -13.42 -30.57
CA LYS A 214 -16.66 -13.86 -30.54
C LYS A 214 -16.35 -14.58 -29.23
N LEU A 215 -15.54 -15.63 -29.30
CA LEU A 215 -15.00 -16.30 -28.12
C LEU A 215 -13.97 -15.37 -27.46
N GLN A 216 -14.23 -14.95 -26.24
CA GLN A 216 -13.35 -14.07 -25.47
C GLN A 216 -12.70 -14.84 -24.33
N LYS A 217 -11.36 -14.78 -24.27
CA LYS A 217 -10.58 -15.28 -23.14
C LYS A 217 -10.84 -14.44 -21.89
N ARG A 218 -11.16 -15.10 -20.78
CA ARG A 218 -11.45 -14.52 -19.47
C ARG A 218 -10.47 -15.09 -18.45
N ASP A 219 -9.34 -14.43 -18.25
CA ASP A 219 -8.38 -14.81 -17.19
C ASP A 219 -8.93 -14.43 -15.80
N ARG A 220 -9.67 -15.34 -15.16
CA ARG A 220 -10.35 -15.10 -13.87
C ARG A 220 -9.36 -14.90 -12.73
N SER A 221 -8.34 -15.75 -12.64
CA SER A 221 -7.27 -15.64 -11.64
C SER A 221 -6.56 -14.29 -11.71
N LEU A 222 -6.15 -13.89 -12.92
CA LEU A 222 -5.48 -12.60 -13.14
C LEU A 222 -6.39 -11.43 -12.78
N ARG A 223 -7.67 -11.47 -13.16
CA ARG A 223 -8.62 -10.40 -12.81
C ARG A 223 -8.84 -10.31 -11.31
N LYS A 224 -8.97 -11.44 -10.62
CA LYS A 224 -9.07 -11.49 -9.15
C LYS A 224 -7.81 -10.89 -8.51
N PHE A 225 -6.63 -11.28 -8.97
CA PHE A 225 -5.35 -10.71 -8.52
C PHE A 225 -5.27 -9.19 -8.73
N GLN A 226 -5.62 -8.71 -9.93
CA GLN A 226 -5.63 -7.29 -10.24
C GLN A 226 -6.65 -6.51 -9.40
N ALA A 227 -7.83 -7.08 -9.15
CA ALA A 227 -8.82 -6.51 -8.23
C ALA A 227 -8.26 -6.38 -6.80
N PHE A 228 -7.57 -7.41 -6.28
CA PHE A 228 -6.88 -7.34 -4.98
C PHE A 228 -5.83 -6.22 -4.94
N CYS A 229 -5.13 -5.99 -6.04
CA CYS A 229 -4.18 -4.88 -6.17
C CYS A 229 -4.83 -3.50 -6.30
N GLY A 230 -6.17 -3.41 -6.26
CA GLY A 230 -6.92 -2.17 -6.47
C GLY A 230 -7.02 -1.74 -7.93
N LEU A 231 -6.69 -2.64 -8.86
CA LEU A 231 -6.68 -2.41 -10.32
C LEU A 231 -7.83 -3.16 -10.99
N SER A 232 -9.05 -2.94 -10.50
CA SER A 232 -10.25 -3.27 -11.24
C SER A 232 -11.22 -2.10 -11.20
N PHE A 233 -12.30 -2.19 -11.97
CA PHE A 233 -13.29 -1.14 -12.04
C PHE A 233 -14.64 -1.67 -11.58
N SER A 234 -15.30 -0.90 -10.74
CA SER A 234 -16.72 -1.03 -10.44
C SER A 234 -17.49 0.04 -11.21
N TYR A 235 -18.69 -0.31 -11.62
CA TYR A 235 -19.63 0.61 -12.25
C TYR A 235 -20.77 0.86 -11.27
N LYS A 236 -21.04 2.12 -10.96
CA LYS A 236 -22.23 2.55 -10.23
C LYS A 236 -23.18 3.18 -11.23
N GLN A 237 -24.36 2.59 -11.36
CA GLN A 237 -25.44 3.14 -12.18
C GLN A 237 -26.46 3.80 -11.25
N SER A 238 -26.80 5.06 -11.53
CA SER A 238 -27.84 5.81 -10.83
C SER A 238 -28.65 6.54 -11.89
N GLY A 239 -29.89 6.09 -12.11
CA GLY A 239 -30.67 6.44 -13.29
C GLY A 239 -29.88 6.11 -14.57
N ASP A 240 -29.76 7.10 -15.46
CA ASP A 240 -29.02 7.00 -16.73
C ASP A 240 -27.51 7.22 -16.60
N LYS A 241 -27.02 7.60 -15.42
CA LYS A 241 -25.59 7.88 -15.22
C LYS A 241 -24.86 6.62 -14.79
N VAL A 242 -23.92 6.18 -15.64
CA VAL A 242 -22.95 5.13 -15.30
C VAL A 242 -21.63 5.79 -14.92
N THR A 243 -21.29 5.72 -13.64
CA THR A 243 -20.01 6.21 -13.10
C THR A 243 -19.06 5.04 -12.89
N ARG A 244 -17.83 5.18 -13.38
CA ARG A 244 -16.77 4.17 -13.24
C ARG A 244 -15.84 4.58 -12.12
N SER A 245 -15.65 3.70 -11.15
CA SER A 245 -14.70 3.90 -10.05
C SER A 245 -13.74 2.72 -9.95
N PHE A 246 -12.57 2.94 -9.34
CA PHE A 246 -11.67 1.84 -9.03
C PHE A 246 -12.25 0.98 -7.91
N HIS A 247 -12.07 -0.34 -8.03
CA HIS A 247 -12.46 -1.33 -7.03
C HIS A 247 -11.20 -2.01 -6.45
N GLY A 248 -11.29 -2.46 -5.20
CA GLY A 248 -10.22 -3.14 -4.47
C GLY A 248 -9.41 -2.26 -3.53
N ASN A 249 -8.20 -2.71 -3.17
CA ASN A 249 -7.39 -2.07 -2.13
C ASN A 249 -6.77 -0.74 -2.64
N GLY A 250 -7.33 0.39 -2.16
CA GLY A 250 -6.86 1.73 -2.51
C GLY A 250 -5.45 2.07 -2.01
N ILE A 251 -5.04 1.52 -0.86
CA ILE A 251 -3.69 1.72 -0.29
C ILE A 251 -2.67 1.04 -1.20
N MET A 252 -2.90 -0.22 -1.55
CA MET A 252 -2.04 -0.97 -2.47
C MET A 252 -1.86 -0.22 -3.80
N ARG A 253 -2.96 0.18 -4.44
CA ARG A 253 -2.91 0.92 -5.71
C ARG A 253 -2.09 2.21 -5.58
N SER A 254 -2.25 2.94 -4.48
CA SER A 254 -1.53 4.20 -4.23
C SER A 254 -0.02 3.96 -4.08
N HIS A 255 0.38 2.92 -3.34
CA HIS A 255 1.78 2.55 -3.20
C HIS A 255 2.42 2.05 -4.50
N LEU A 256 1.71 1.22 -5.27
CA LEU A 256 2.15 0.80 -6.60
C LEU A 256 2.28 2.00 -7.56
N TYR A 257 1.35 2.95 -7.50
CA TYR A 257 1.42 4.18 -8.29
C TYR A 257 2.64 5.03 -7.90
N ILE A 258 2.88 5.26 -6.61
CA ILE A 258 4.06 5.99 -6.12
C ILE A 258 5.35 5.30 -6.57
N TRP A 259 5.42 3.97 -6.46
CA TRP A 259 6.55 3.19 -6.96
C TRP A 259 6.75 3.39 -8.46
N ALA A 260 5.70 3.28 -9.27
CA ALA A 260 5.78 3.48 -10.71
C ALA A 260 6.25 4.89 -11.08
N VAL A 261 5.78 5.93 -10.37
CA VAL A 261 6.28 7.30 -10.54
C VAL A 261 7.75 7.39 -10.18
N CYS A 262 8.16 6.89 -9.02
CA CYS A 262 9.53 7.04 -8.53
C CYS A 262 10.56 6.24 -9.33
N VAL A 263 10.19 5.05 -9.82
CA VAL A 263 11.11 4.12 -10.49
C VAL A 263 11.01 4.23 -12.01
N LEU A 264 9.81 4.19 -12.59
CA LEU A 264 9.66 4.08 -14.05
C LEU A 264 9.71 5.42 -14.78
N SER A 265 9.24 6.50 -14.13
CA SER A 265 9.19 7.83 -14.77
C SER A 265 10.52 8.57 -14.75
N ARG A 266 11.46 8.15 -13.90
CA ARG A 266 12.77 8.79 -13.73
C ARG A 266 13.85 7.93 -14.35
N THR A 267 14.46 8.42 -15.42
CA THR A 267 15.54 7.74 -16.17
C THR A 267 16.70 7.29 -15.28
N LYS A 268 17.05 8.10 -14.27
CA LYS A 268 18.16 7.84 -13.34
C LYS A 268 17.90 6.72 -12.32
N ASN A 269 16.63 6.33 -12.11
CA ASN A 269 16.24 5.37 -11.07
C ASN A 269 15.95 3.97 -11.62
N ILE A 270 16.11 3.78 -12.93
CA ILE A 270 15.96 2.47 -13.54
C ILE A 270 17.22 1.68 -13.14
N LYS A 271 17.09 0.89 -12.07
CA LYS A 271 18.05 -0.16 -11.77
C LYS A 271 18.10 -1.09 -12.98
N HIS A 272 19.26 -1.66 -13.30
CA HIS A 272 19.49 -2.52 -14.45
C HIS A 272 18.76 -3.90 -14.34
N ASN A 273 17.45 -3.89 -14.07
CA ASN A 273 16.59 -5.08 -14.05
C ASN A 273 15.74 -5.09 -15.31
N GLU A 274 15.79 -6.18 -16.06
CA GLU A 274 15.11 -6.37 -17.35
C GLU A 274 13.60 -6.04 -17.29
N LEU A 275 12.89 -6.53 -16.27
CA LEU A 275 11.45 -6.28 -16.11
C LEU A 275 11.13 -4.78 -15.91
N THR A 276 11.96 -4.07 -15.13
CA THR A 276 11.77 -2.65 -14.88
C THR A 276 12.10 -1.81 -16.12
N GLN A 277 13.10 -2.23 -16.90
CA GLN A 277 13.42 -1.63 -18.19
C GLN A 277 12.26 -1.82 -19.17
N GLN A 278 11.73 -3.03 -19.29
CA GLN A 278 10.58 -3.34 -20.15
C GLN A 278 9.32 -2.51 -19.79
N LEU A 279 9.11 -2.26 -18.50
CA LEU A 279 8.03 -1.38 -18.02
C LEU A 279 8.31 0.09 -18.30
N SER A 280 9.54 0.56 -18.12
CA SER A 280 9.93 1.95 -18.40
C SER A 280 9.84 2.26 -19.89
N ASP A 281 10.32 1.36 -20.76
CA ASP A 281 10.24 1.54 -22.21
C ASP A 281 8.80 1.58 -22.70
N ARG A 282 7.95 0.69 -22.15
CA ARG A 282 6.52 0.73 -22.42
C ARG A 282 5.87 2.01 -21.92
N TYR A 283 6.32 2.54 -20.77
CA TYR A 283 5.82 3.81 -20.25
C TYR A 283 6.19 4.96 -21.18
N ARG A 284 7.46 5.03 -21.63
CA ARG A 284 7.93 6.04 -22.58
C ARG A 284 7.17 5.97 -23.91
N SER A 285 6.93 4.76 -24.42
CA SER A 285 6.16 4.59 -25.66
C SER A 285 4.71 5.04 -25.49
N LEU A 286 4.07 4.70 -24.38
CA LEU A 286 2.69 5.09 -24.08
C LEU A 286 2.55 6.61 -23.91
N ARG A 287 3.57 7.27 -23.34
CA ARG A 287 3.52 8.72 -23.11
C ARG A 287 3.46 9.54 -24.41
N LYS A 288 3.86 8.95 -25.55
CA LYS A 288 3.72 9.59 -26.88
C LYS A 288 2.26 9.77 -27.29
N SER A 289 1.35 8.88 -26.86
CA SER A 289 -0.07 8.89 -27.25
C SER A 289 -1.04 9.13 -26.09
N VAL A 290 -0.67 8.77 -24.85
CA VAL A 290 -1.51 8.89 -23.66
C VAL A 290 -0.82 9.82 -22.66
N LYS A 291 -1.48 10.92 -22.32
CA LYS A 291 -0.94 11.93 -21.40
C LYS A 291 -1.31 11.62 -19.94
N GLY A 292 -0.47 12.10 -19.02
CA GLY A 292 -0.79 12.18 -17.59
C GLY A 292 -0.93 10.84 -16.85
N LYS A 293 -1.91 10.79 -15.94
CA LYS A 293 -2.15 9.69 -14.99
C LYS A 293 -2.59 8.38 -15.67
N ASP A 294 -3.20 8.47 -16.85
CA ASP A 294 -3.73 7.32 -17.57
C ASP A 294 -2.61 6.42 -18.10
N ALA A 295 -1.49 7.01 -18.54
CA ALA A 295 -0.33 6.25 -18.97
C ALA A 295 0.22 5.38 -17.82
N LEU A 296 0.36 5.95 -16.62
CA LEU A 296 0.81 5.21 -15.44
C LEU A 296 -0.20 4.15 -15.02
N THR A 297 -1.50 4.46 -15.06
CA THR A 297 -2.55 3.48 -14.75
C THR A 297 -2.46 2.27 -15.68
N ARG A 298 -2.28 2.48 -16.99
CA ARG A 298 -2.08 1.39 -17.96
C ARG A 298 -0.81 0.58 -17.67
N ILE A 299 0.25 1.24 -17.21
CA ILE A 299 1.48 0.58 -16.76
C ILE A 299 1.25 -0.25 -15.50
N LEU A 300 0.45 0.20 -14.54
CA LEU A 300 0.10 -0.59 -13.36
C LEU A 300 -0.65 -1.89 -13.72
N PHE A 301 -1.55 -1.83 -14.72
CA PHE A 301 -2.19 -3.04 -15.25
C PHE A 301 -1.16 -4.01 -15.87
N LYS A 302 -0.15 -3.50 -16.58
CA LYS A 302 0.92 -4.33 -17.13
C LYS A 302 1.82 -4.91 -16.03
N LEU A 303 2.24 -4.07 -15.07
CA LEU A 303 3.05 -4.45 -13.92
C LEU A 303 2.41 -5.60 -13.14
N THR A 304 1.14 -5.45 -12.76
CA THR A 304 0.44 -6.49 -11.99
C THR A 304 0.21 -7.77 -12.79
N ARG A 305 0.04 -7.67 -14.11
CA ARG A 305 0.00 -8.85 -14.97
C ARG A 305 1.34 -9.59 -14.99
N MET A 306 2.44 -8.87 -15.16
CA MET A 306 3.78 -9.46 -15.12
C MET A 306 4.05 -10.08 -13.74
N LEU A 307 3.73 -9.36 -12.66
CA LEU A 307 3.89 -9.84 -11.29
C LEU A 307 3.11 -11.14 -11.04
N PHE A 308 1.86 -11.24 -11.51
CA PHE A 308 1.06 -12.45 -11.39
C PHE A 308 1.75 -13.66 -12.02
N TYR A 309 2.23 -13.54 -13.27
CA TYR A 309 2.87 -14.65 -13.96
C TYR A 309 4.24 -15.01 -13.40
N GLU A 310 5.02 -14.03 -12.94
CA GLU A 310 6.28 -14.30 -12.22
C GLU A 310 6.03 -15.06 -10.92
N LEU A 311 4.99 -14.70 -10.15
CA LEU A 311 4.62 -15.43 -8.94
C LEU A 311 4.13 -16.86 -9.24
N VAL A 312 3.31 -17.04 -10.28
CA VAL A 312 2.90 -18.40 -10.73
C VAL A 312 4.12 -19.24 -11.10
N LYS A 313 5.06 -18.65 -11.86
CA LYS A 313 6.27 -19.34 -12.30
C LYS A 313 7.13 -19.77 -11.11
N GLU A 314 7.40 -18.85 -10.19
CA GLU A 314 8.28 -19.13 -9.05
C GLU A 314 7.69 -20.18 -8.10
N ILE A 315 6.40 -20.05 -7.78
CA ILE A 315 5.72 -20.98 -6.85
C ILE A 315 5.67 -22.39 -7.44
N ASN A 316 5.49 -22.52 -8.75
CA ASN A 316 5.50 -23.81 -9.43
C ASN A 316 6.91 -24.41 -9.62
N GLN A 317 7.97 -23.64 -9.42
CA GLN A 317 9.36 -24.13 -9.49
C GLN A 317 9.89 -24.65 -8.16
N VAL A 318 9.33 -24.18 -7.05
CA VAL A 318 9.75 -24.54 -5.67
C VAL A 318 9.03 -25.78 -5.15
N LYS A 319 7.92 -26.19 -5.78
CA LYS A 319 7.14 -27.40 -5.47
C LYS A 319 7.59 -28.59 -6.32
#